data_AF-A0AA94M0U8-F1
#
_entry.id   AF-A0AA94M0U8-F1
#
_cell.length_a   1.000
_cell.length_b   1.000
_cell.length_c   1.000
_cell.angle_alpha   90.00
_cell.angle_beta   90.00
_cell.angle_gamma   90.00
#
_symmetry.space_group_name_H-M   'P 1'
#
loop_
_entity.id
_entity.type
_entity.pdbx_description
1 polymer ?
#
loop_
_entity_poly.entity_id
_entity_poly.type
_entity_poly.pdbx_seq_one_letter_code
_entity_poly.pdbx_strand_id
1 'polypeptide(L)'
;MKLLDTFVAKVIAVSDYTADDMFYLRNRVLALVGEEGVQQETKQTELIALKDELVDLAVQNGKVGELVAEKDCLGAELMNFITPVPSQVNRKFWDTYAKSPQQAIADFYALSKRNDYIKVAAIAKNIAFTTPSQYGDIQITINLSKPEKDPKAIAQAKLVKASSYPKCQLCMENEGYQGRINHPARANHRIIRMKLGDEKWGFQYSPYAYFNEHCIILNTEHVPMVISKDTFAQLLDIVDIFPGYFAGSNSDLPIVGGSILTHNHYQGGHHVFPMEIAELDREFHFKGFSDVTAGIVNWPMSVIRLRSADKNRLVELAETIRLAWRDYSDDSVDVVAYTGDTPHHTVTPIARKRRGLFELDIVLRDNHTTAEFPDGVYHPHADVQHIKKENIGLIEVMGLAILPPRLKDELSEVEKYLLNQYNEIADYHKDWADNIKKRTDITAKSVHNIVQEEVGKVFVRVLEDAGVYKRDEKGQAAFMRFVDSVGLE
;
A
#
# COMPACT_ATOMS: atom_id res chain seq x y z
N MET A 1 30.87 7.98 -24.51
CA MET A 1 31.60 8.01 -23.22
C MET A 1 31.65 6.58 -22.69
N LYS A 2 32.68 6.20 -21.92
CA LYS A 2 32.77 4.83 -21.37
C LYS A 2 31.73 4.65 -20.27
N LEU A 3 31.07 3.49 -20.24
CA LEU A 3 29.99 3.16 -19.30
C LEU A 3 30.41 3.37 -17.83
N LEU A 4 31.52 2.71 -17.44
CA LEU A 4 32.04 2.79 -16.07
C LEU A 4 32.42 4.21 -15.66
N ASP A 5 33.12 4.95 -16.51
CA ASP A 5 33.52 6.34 -16.23
C ASP A 5 32.30 7.24 -16.08
N THR A 6 31.30 7.05 -16.93
CA THR A 6 30.05 7.83 -16.89
C THR A 6 29.28 7.55 -15.60
N PHE A 7 29.17 6.27 -15.19
CA PHE A 7 28.53 5.90 -13.93
C PHE A 7 29.27 6.48 -12.71
N VAL A 8 30.59 6.30 -12.62
CA VAL A 8 31.40 6.82 -11.51
C VAL A 8 31.33 8.35 -11.42
N ALA A 9 31.41 9.06 -12.55
CA ALA A 9 31.25 10.50 -12.57
C ALA A 9 29.87 10.95 -12.06
N LYS A 10 28.80 10.21 -12.41
CA LYS A 10 27.45 10.48 -11.91
C LYS A 10 27.31 10.19 -10.42
N VAL A 11 27.92 9.11 -9.92
CA VAL A 11 27.97 8.81 -8.48
C VAL A 11 28.59 9.97 -7.72
N ILE A 12 29.79 10.43 -8.13
CA ILE A 12 30.49 11.57 -7.51
C ILE A 12 29.61 12.84 -7.54
N ALA A 13 28.95 13.11 -8.66
CA ALA A 13 28.14 14.33 -8.81
C ALA A 13 26.89 14.39 -7.92
N VAL A 14 26.43 13.26 -7.37
CA VAL A 14 25.16 13.19 -6.62
C VAL A 14 25.29 12.64 -5.20
N SER A 15 26.52 12.42 -4.72
CA SER A 15 26.82 11.92 -3.38
C SER A 15 27.91 12.77 -2.71
N ASP A 16 28.41 12.30 -1.56
CA ASP A 16 29.46 12.97 -0.79
C ASP A 16 30.89 12.61 -1.27
N TYR A 17 31.03 11.81 -2.33
CA TYR A 17 32.32 11.51 -2.95
C TYR A 17 32.88 12.72 -3.71
N THR A 18 34.20 12.74 -3.88
CA THR A 18 34.93 13.79 -4.60
C THR A 18 35.65 13.23 -5.81
N ALA A 19 36.28 14.10 -6.61
CA ALA A 19 37.10 13.68 -7.76
C ALA A 19 38.28 12.77 -7.35
N ASP A 20 38.79 12.92 -6.12
CA ASP A 20 39.88 12.09 -5.59
C ASP A 20 39.45 10.61 -5.42
N ASP A 21 38.15 10.36 -5.28
CA ASP A 21 37.59 9.01 -5.12
C ASP A 21 37.40 8.27 -6.45
N MET A 22 37.70 8.89 -7.60
CA MET A 22 37.40 8.33 -8.93
C MET A 22 37.99 6.92 -9.13
N PHE A 23 39.29 6.72 -8.87
CA PHE A 23 39.91 5.41 -9.04
C PHE A 23 39.42 4.38 -8.01
N TYR A 24 39.15 4.84 -6.78
CA TYR A 24 38.55 3.99 -5.76
C TYR A 24 37.20 3.47 -6.22
N LEU A 25 36.28 4.35 -6.63
CA LEU A 25 34.94 4.00 -7.10
C LEU A 25 34.99 3.11 -8.34
N ARG A 26 35.87 3.40 -9.31
CA ARG A 26 36.09 2.52 -10.47
C ARG A 26 36.42 1.10 -10.02
N ASN A 27 37.40 0.94 -9.14
CA ASN A 27 37.82 -0.38 -8.67
C ASN A 27 36.72 -1.08 -7.85
N ARG A 28 35.93 -0.34 -7.06
CA ARG A 28 34.81 -0.90 -6.31
C ARG A 28 33.68 -1.38 -7.22
N VAL A 29 33.37 -0.65 -8.30
CA VAL A 29 32.38 -1.08 -9.29
C VAL A 29 32.90 -2.29 -10.08
N LEU A 30 34.17 -2.28 -10.52
CA LEU A 30 34.79 -3.41 -11.23
C LEU A 30 34.79 -4.70 -10.41
N ALA A 31 34.97 -4.61 -9.09
CA ALA A 31 34.88 -5.77 -8.22
C ALA A 31 33.49 -6.43 -8.28
N LEU A 32 32.44 -5.65 -8.53
CA LEU A 32 31.06 -6.12 -8.64
C LEU A 32 30.71 -6.60 -10.06
N VAL A 33 31.17 -5.88 -11.10
CA VAL A 33 30.73 -6.13 -12.50
C VAL A 33 31.74 -6.89 -13.36
N GLY A 34 33.00 -7.01 -12.91
CA GLY A 34 34.09 -7.62 -13.67
C GLY A 34 34.92 -6.60 -14.46
N GLU A 35 36.11 -7.04 -14.90
CA GLU A 35 37.10 -6.23 -15.63
C GLU A 35 36.98 -6.35 -17.15
N GLU A 36 36.21 -7.33 -17.63
CA GLU A 36 35.90 -7.48 -19.04
C GLU A 36 34.83 -6.46 -19.45
N GLY A 37 34.94 -5.90 -20.67
CA GLY A 37 33.99 -4.91 -21.18
C GLY A 37 34.13 -3.49 -20.62
N VAL A 38 35.19 -3.16 -19.89
CA VAL A 38 35.41 -1.82 -19.28
C VAL A 38 35.49 -0.67 -20.27
N GLN A 39 35.80 -0.97 -21.53
CA GLN A 39 35.83 -0.01 -22.63
C GLN A 39 34.48 0.16 -23.33
N GLN A 40 33.43 -0.54 -22.87
CA GLN A 40 32.08 -0.44 -23.44
C GLN A 40 31.59 1.01 -23.40
N GLU A 41 31.16 1.49 -24.56
CA GLU A 41 30.55 2.82 -24.67
C GLU A 41 29.07 2.77 -24.31
N THR A 42 28.59 3.86 -23.73
CA THR A 42 27.17 4.06 -23.45
C THR A 42 26.69 5.37 -24.04
N LYS A 43 25.39 5.40 -24.38
CA LYS A 43 24.63 6.61 -24.71
C LYS A 43 23.73 7.06 -23.56
N GLN A 44 23.64 6.26 -22.49
CA GLN A 44 22.82 6.58 -21.33
C GLN A 44 23.46 7.72 -20.55
N THR A 45 22.61 8.58 -19.99
CA THR A 45 23.02 9.71 -19.15
C THR A 45 22.37 9.68 -17.77
N GLU A 46 21.32 8.88 -17.63
CA GLU A 46 20.59 8.67 -16.38
C GLU A 46 21.26 7.58 -15.53
N LEU A 47 21.43 7.84 -14.25
CA LEU A 47 22.18 6.98 -13.33
C LEU A 47 21.58 5.57 -13.24
N ILE A 48 20.24 5.46 -13.23
CA ILE A 48 19.53 4.18 -13.16
C ILE A 48 19.77 3.36 -14.43
N ALA A 49 19.73 3.99 -15.61
CA ALA A 49 20.00 3.31 -16.89
C ALA A 49 21.46 2.86 -17.00
N LEU A 50 22.41 3.67 -16.50
CA LEU A 50 23.82 3.28 -16.41
C LEU A 50 24.01 2.08 -15.47
N LYS A 51 23.30 2.06 -14.32
CA LYS A 51 23.29 0.91 -13.42
C LYS A 51 22.71 -0.34 -14.09
N ASP A 52 21.66 -0.22 -14.89
CA ASP A 52 21.07 -1.36 -15.60
C ASP A 52 22.05 -1.95 -16.63
N GLU A 53 22.74 -1.12 -17.42
CA GLU A 53 23.78 -1.59 -18.35
C GLU A 53 24.97 -2.24 -17.61
N LEU A 54 25.35 -1.75 -16.43
CA LEU A 54 26.38 -2.36 -15.60
C LEU A 54 25.95 -3.71 -15.02
N VAL A 55 24.67 -3.87 -14.66
CA VAL A 55 24.12 -5.16 -14.24
C VAL A 55 24.14 -6.16 -15.39
N ASP A 56 23.76 -5.75 -16.60
CA ASP A 56 23.82 -6.64 -17.77
C ASP A 56 25.27 -7.01 -18.14
N LEU A 57 26.23 -6.09 -18.00
CA LEU A 57 27.65 -6.40 -18.13
C LEU A 57 28.12 -7.41 -17.08
N ALA A 58 27.66 -7.28 -15.83
CA ALA A 58 27.99 -8.23 -14.77
C ALA A 58 27.46 -9.65 -15.03
N VAL A 59 26.28 -9.76 -15.67
CA VAL A 59 25.73 -11.04 -16.13
C VAL A 59 26.63 -11.65 -17.21
N GLN A 60 27.03 -10.86 -18.21
CA GLN A 60 27.94 -11.30 -19.28
C GLN A 60 29.29 -11.76 -18.72
N ASN A 61 29.80 -11.06 -17.72
CA ASN A 61 31.05 -11.38 -17.04
C ASN A 61 30.92 -12.51 -15.98
N GLY A 62 29.73 -13.11 -15.84
CA GLY A 62 29.48 -14.20 -14.89
C GLY A 62 29.59 -13.81 -13.41
N LYS A 63 29.50 -12.52 -13.09
CA LYS A 63 29.52 -12.01 -11.70
C LYS A 63 28.19 -12.15 -10.99
N VAL A 64 27.10 -12.20 -11.74
CA VAL A 64 25.74 -12.38 -11.24
C VAL A 64 24.95 -13.27 -12.20
N GLY A 65 23.99 -14.04 -11.69
CA GLY A 65 23.11 -14.85 -12.53
C GLY A 65 22.04 -14.04 -13.28
N GLU A 66 21.28 -14.72 -14.14
CA GLU A 66 20.25 -14.10 -14.97
C GLU A 66 18.93 -13.82 -14.22
N LEU A 67 18.75 -14.34 -13.00
CA LEU A 67 17.50 -14.14 -12.28
C LEU A 67 17.29 -12.67 -11.92
N VAL A 68 16.05 -12.21 -12.03
CA VAL A 68 15.63 -10.85 -11.62
C VAL A 68 16.09 -10.53 -10.20
N ALA A 69 15.94 -11.46 -9.25
CA ALA A 69 16.34 -11.23 -7.87
C ALA A 69 17.87 -11.04 -7.70
N GLU A 70 18.69 -11.71 -8.52
CA GLU A 70 20.14 -11.58 -8.47
C GLU A 70 20.57 -10.24 -9.10
N LYS A 71 19.99 -9.90 -10.26
CA LYS A 71 20.14 -8.59 -10.90
C LYS A 71 19.75 -7.44 -9.96
N ASP A 72 18.64 -7.59 -9.24
CA ASP A 72 18.17 -6.61 -8.25
C ASP A 72 19.15 -6.45 -7.07
N CYS A 73 19.77 -7.55 -6.61
CA CYS A 73 20.78 -7.49 -5.55
C CYS A 73 21.99 -6.66 -5.97
N LEU A 74 22.53 -6.92 -7.16
CA LEU A 74 23.65 -6.15 -7.70
C LEU A 74 23.25 -4.70 -7.98
N GLY A 75 22.08 -4.48 -8.57
CA GLY A 75 21.55 -3.15 -8.83
C GLY A 75 21.41 -2.32 -7.56
N ALA A 76 20.88 -2.89 -6.49
CA ALA A 76 20.80 -2.23 -5.18
C ALA A 76 22.18 -1.89 -4.60
N GLU A 77 23.18 -2.74 -4.78
CA GLU A 77 24.55 -2.49 -4.32
C GLU A 77 25.24 -1.39 -5.14
N LEU A 78 25.05 -1.36 -6.46
CA LEU A 78 25.53 -0.25 -7.30
C LEU A 78 24.89 1.07 -6.91
N MET A 79 23.60 1.08 -6.57
CA MET A 79 22.93 2.30 -6.09
C MET A 79 23.28 2.65 -4.63
N ASN A 80 23.89 1.74 -3.87
CA ASN A 80 24.34 2.01 -2.52
C ASN A 80 25.48 3.05 -2.48
N PHE A 81 26.28 3.17 -3.55
CA PHE A 81 27.32 4.21 -3.67
C PHE A 81 26.77 5.65 -3.58
N ILE A 82 25.51 5.88 -3.92
CA ILE A 82 24.87 7.21 -3.77
C ILE A 82 23.97 7.30 -2.54
N THR A 83 23.94 6.25 -1.71
CA THR A 83 23.02 6.17 -0.57
C THR A 83 23.80 6.42 0.73
N PRO A 84 23.65 7.59 1.37
CA PRO A 84 24.39 7.92 2.59
C PRO A 84 24.13 6.92 3.71
N VAL A 85 25.05 6.80 4.67
CA VAL A 85 24.86 5.90 5.80
C VAL A 85 23.66 6.33 6.68
N PRO A 86 23.01 5.41 7.40
CA PRO A 86 21.76 5.71 8.12
C PRO A 86 21.84 6.92 9.07
N SER A 87 22.96 7.10 9.76
CA SER A 87 23.18 8.23 10.67
C SER A 87 23.18 9.58 9.97
N GLN A 88 23.73 9.67 8.75
CA GLN A 88 23.74 10.89 7.95
C GLN A 88 22.35 11.19 7.39
N VAL A 89 21.65 10.18 6.87
CA VAL A 89 20.27 10.34 6.37
C VAL A 89 19.36 10.85 7.48
N ASN A 90 19.42 10.25 8.67
CA ASN A 90 18.59 10.64 9.81
C ASN A 90 18.92 12.04 10.33
N ARG A 91 20.22 12.38 10.45
CA ARG A 91 20.63 13.73 10.84
C ARG A 91 20.10 14.77 9.85
N LYS A 92 20.36 14.57 8.56
CA LYS A 92 19.91 15.48 7.51
C LYS A 92 18.39 15.63 7.50
N PHE A 93 17.65 14.52 7.62
CA PHE A 93 16.19 14.55 7.68
C PHE A 93 15.71 15.43 8.82
N TRP A 94 16.16 15.17 10.05
CA TRP A 94 15.68 15.89 11.23
C TRP A 94 16.17 17.35 11.30
N ASP A 95 17.39 17.63 10.83
CA ASP A 95 17.92 19.01 10.72
C ASP A 95 17.13 19.85 9.71
N THR A 96 16.76 19.26 8.56
CA THR A 96 15.88 19.91 7.58
C THR A 96 14.46 20.03 8.13
N TYR A 97 13.95 18.97 8.78
CA TYR A 97 12.58 18.91 9.30
C TYR A 97 12.33 20.02 10.33
N ALA A 98 13.30 20.30 11.20
CA ALA A 98 13.23 21.37 12.19
C ALA A 98 13.04 22.78 11.56
N LYS A 99 13.39 22.95 10.29
CA LYS A 99 13.24 24.21 9.52
C LYS A 99 12.04 24.16 8.58
N SER A 100 11.83 23.03 7.91
CA SER A 100 10.77 22.78 6.95
C SER A 100 10.47 21.28 6.88
N PRO A 101 9.38 20.82 7.54
CA PRO A 101 8.93 19.43 7.46
C PRO A 101 8.74 18.94 6.03
N GLN A 102 8.11 19.75 5.18
CA GLN A 102 7.81 19.43 3.79
C GLN A 102 9.10 19.20 2.97
N GLN A 103 10.13 20.02 3.19
CA GLN A 103 11.41 19.84 2.50
C GLN A 103 12.12 18.56 2.94
N ALA A 104 12.09 18.21 4.23
CA ALA A 104 12.71 16.98 4.72
C ALA A 104 12.07 15.73 4.09
N ILE A 105 10.74 15.72 4.01
CA ILE A 105 9.96 14.67 3.36
C ILE A 105 10.30 14.60 1.86
N ALA A 106 10.27 15.74 1.17
CA ALA A 106 10.57 15.82 -0.26
C ALA A 106 12.01 15.37 -0.59
N ASP A 107 12.99 15.76 0.24
CA ASP A 107 14.39 15.35 0.10
C ASP A 107 14.56 13.84 0.26
N PHE A 108 13.90 13.25 1.26
CA PHE A 108 13.95 11.81 1.49
C PHE A 108 13.28 11.03 0.36
N TYR A 109 12.11 11.49 -0.12
CA TYR A 109 11.44 10.90 -1.28
C TYR A 109 12.30 11.00 -2.54
N ALA A 110 12.94 12.15 -2.77
CA ALA A 110 13.86 12.36 -3.89
C ALA A 110 15.08 11.44 -3.83
N LEU A 111 15.65 11.22 -2.63
CA LEU A 111 16.72 10.26 -2.41
C LEU A 111 16.26 8.84 -2.76
N SER A 112 15.11 8.40 -2.24
CA SER A 112 14.56 7.06 -2.48
C SER A 112 14.21 6.79 -3.95
N LYS A 113 13.85 7.83 -4.72
CA LYS A 113 13.69 7.73 -6.19
C LYS A 113 15.04 7.67 -6.90
N ARG A 114 15.97 8.55 -6.52
CA ARG A 114 17.29 8.67 -7.19
C ARG A 114 18.13 7.42 -7.03
N ASN A 115 18.08 6.80 -5.84
CA ASN A 115 18.83 5.58 -5.58
C ASN A 115 18.10 4.30 -6.04
N ASP A 116 17.01 4.42 -6.80
CA ASP A 116 16.24 3.30 -7.34
C ASP A 116 15.71 2.32 -6.26
N TYR A 117 15.50 2.80 -5.04
CA TYR A 117 14.76 2.06 -4.03
C TYR A 117 13.26 2.06 -4.38
N ILE A 118 12.72 3.23 -4.69
CA ILE A 118 11.39 3.38 -5.31
C ILE A 118 11.56 3.12 -6.80
N LYS A 119 10.89 2.07 -7.29
CA LYS A 119 10.98 1.62 -8.68
C LYS A 119 10.12 2.47 -9.61
N VAL A 120 10.48 3.74 -9.77
CA VAL A 120 9.72 4.73 -10.57
C VAL A 120 9.38 4.21 -11.97
N ALA A 121 10.35 3.59 -12.65
CA ALA A 121 10.15 3.03 -13.99
C ALA A 121 9.16 1.85 -14.02
N ALA A 122 9.09 1.05 -12.95
CA ALA A 122 8.13 -0.04 -12.83
C ALA A 122 6.73 0.50 -12.48
N ILE A 123 6.65 1.48 -11.57
CA ILE A 123 5.41 2.15 -11.17
C ILE A 123 4.76 2.87 -12.36
N ALA A 124 5.56 3.50 -13.22
CA ALA A 124 5.07 4.19 -14.42
C ALA A 124 4.36 3.27 -15.43
N LYS A 125 4.49 1.94 -15.29
CA LYS A 125 3.77 0.97 -16.12
C LYS A 125 2.34 0.74 -15.65
N ASN A 126 2.01 1.08 -14.40
CA ASN A 126 0.68 0.84 -13.84
C ASN A 126 -0.39 1.54 -14.69
N ILE A 127 -1.53 0.88 -14.86
CA ILE A 127 -2.71 1.49 -15.46
C ILE A 127 -3.51 2.10 -14.33
N ALA A 128 -3.97 3.34 -14.50
CA ALA A 128 -4.81 4.02 -13.52
C ALA A 128 -5.94 4.77 -14.23
N PHE A 129 -7.15 4.68 -13.68
CA PHE A 129 -8.31 5.40 -14.16
C PHE A 129 -9.28 5.66 -13.00
N THR A 130 -10.27 6.51 -13.24
CA THR A 130 -11.30 6.88 -12.27
C THR A 130 -12.67 6.59 -12.86
N THR A 131 -13.61 6.18 -12.03
CA THR A 131 -14.96 5.79 -12.45
C THR A 131 -16.00 6.36 -11.48
N PRO A 132 -17.06 7.02 -11.98
CA PRO A 132 -18.07 7.60 -11.12
C PRO A 132 -18.91 6.52 -10.43
N SER A 133 -19.33 6.78 -9.20
CA SER A 133 -20.26 5.94 -8.46
C SER A 133 -21.23 6.79 -7.63
N GLN A 134 -22.21 6.14 -7.01
CA GLN A 134 -23.13 6.79 -6.06
C GLN A 134 -22.43 7.34 -4.81
N TYR A 135 -21.21 6.87 -4.51
CA TYR A 135 -20.39 7.32 -3.37
C TYR A 135 -19.31 8.33 -3.79
N GLY A 136 -19.37 8.84 -5.03
CA GLY A 136 -18.32 9.65 -5.65
C GLY A 136 -17.39 8.83 -6.53
N ASP A 137 -16.36 9.51 -7.04
CA ASP A 137 -15.40 8.94 -7.97
C ASP A 137 -14.50 7.91 -7.29
N ILE A 138 -14.52 6.67 -7.80
CA ILE A 138 -13.66 5.57 -7.35
C ILE A 138 -12.39 5.53 -8.19
N GLN A 139 -11.26 5.27 -7.54
CA GLN A 139 -9.97 5.16 -8.20
C GLN A 139 -9.63 3.69 -8.44
N ILE A 140 -9.17 3.36 -9.64
CA ILE A 140 -8.75 2.01 -10.01
C ILE A 140 -7.31 2.04 -10.47
N THR A 141 -6.50 1.08 -10.02
CA THR A 141 -5.18 0.81 -10.60
C THR A 141 -4.95 -0.67 -10.86
N ILE A 142 -4.44 -1.01 -12.03
CA ILE A 142 -3.89 -2.33 -12.33
C ILE A 142 -2.38 -2.25 -12.07
N ASN A 143 -1.92 -2.94 -11.03
CA ASN A 143 -0.55 -2.86 -10.58
C ASN A 143 0.36 -3.75 -11.43
N LEU A 144 1.10 -3.15 -12.35
CA LEU A 144 2.08 -3.79 -13.23
C LEU A 144 3.52 -3.63 -12.74
N SER A 145 3.71 -2.93 -11.62
CA SER A 145 5.04 -2.58 -11.10
C SER A 145 5.73 -3.72 -10.37
N LYS A 146 4.96 -4.63 -9.76
CA LYS A 146 5.51 -5.75 -9.01
C LYS A 146 5.76 -6.92 -9.97
N PRO A 147 7.01 -7.39 -10.14
CA PRO A 147 7.30 -8.50 -11.03
C PRO A 147 6.63 -9.78 -10.53
N GLU A 148 5.98 -10.52 -11.43
CA GLU A 148 5.54 -11.88 -11.16
C GLU A 148 6.75 -12.80 -10.95
N LYS A 149 6.60 -13.80 -10.08
CA LYS A 149 7.68 -14.73 -9.80
C LYS A 149 7.74 -15.81 -10.89
N ASP A 150 8.84 -15.82 -11.65
CA ASP A 150 9.13 -16.88 -12.63
C ASP A 150 9.13 -18.27 -11.96
N PRO A 151 8.49 -19.30 -12.53
CA PRO A 151 8.61 -20.69 -12.09
C PRO A 151 10.05 -21.16 -11.79
N LYS A 152 11.04 -20.73 -12.58
CA LYS A 152 12.47 -21.01 -12.33
C LYS A 152 12.95 -20.36 -11.03
N ALA A 153 12.58 -19.11 -10.79
CA ALA A 153 12.92 -18.40 -9.56
C ALA A 153 12.24 -19.05 -8.34
N ILE A 154 10.99 -19.53 -8.48
CA ILE A 154 10.29 -20.27 -7.43
C ILE A 154 11.02 -21.58 -7.11
N ALA A 155 11.44 -22.33 -8.13
CA ALA A 155 12.19 -23.57 -7.95
C ALA A 155 13.53 -23.32 -7.25
N GLN A 156 14.30 -22.31 -7.69
CA GLN A 156 15.57 -21.97 -7.05
C GLN A 156 15.39 -21.44 -5.63
N ALA A 157 14.37 -20.63 -5.36
CA ALA A 157 14.06 -20.14 -4.02
C ALA A 157 13.82 -21.26 -3.00
N LYS A 158 13.27 -22.41 -3.43
CA LYS A 158 13.09 -23.61 -2.59
C LYS A 158 14.40 -24.33 -2.27
N LEU A 159 15.43 -24.18 -3.11
CA LEU A 159 16.75 -24.77 -2.89
C LEU A 159 17.63 -23.90 -1.97
N VAL A 160 17.31 -22.62 -1.82
CA VAL A 160 18.03 -21.71 -0.91
C VAL A 160 17.80 -22.13 0.53
N LYS A 161 18.89 -22.31 1.28
CA LYS A 161 18.86 -22.62 2.71
C LYS A 161 18.00 -21.58 3.45
N ALA A 162 17.07 -22.07 4.27
CA ALA A 162 16.27 -21.20 5.12
C ALA A 162 17.19 -20.30 5.97
N SER A 163 16.93 -18.99 5.93
CA SER A 163 17.61 -18.01 6.78
C SER A 163 16.58 -17.38 7.71
N SER A 164 16.96 -17.18 8.97
CA SER A 164 16.17 -16.50 9.99
C SER A 164 16.39 -14.98 10.02
N TYR A 165 17.30 -14.46 9.18
CA TYR A 165 17.68 -13.04 9.14
C TYR A 165 17.55 -12.46 7.73
N PRO A 166 16.92 -11.29 7.53
CA PRO A 166 16.00 -10.63 8.45
C PRO A 166 14.76 -11.50 8.73
N LYS A 167 14.11 -11.32 9.89
CA LYS A 167 12.94 -12.15 10.28
C LYS A 167 11.74 -11.95 9.36
N CYS A 168 11.52 -10.72 8.89
CA CYS A 168 10.52 -10.39 7.87
C CYS A 168 11.01 -9.23 6.99
N GLN A 169 10.18 -8.77 6.06
CA GLN A 169 10.50 -7.69 5.13
C GLN A 169 10.41 -6.27 5.72
N LEU A 170 9.86 -6.15 6.95
CA LEU A 170 9.68 -4.87 7.64
C LEU A 170 10.71 -4.62 8.76
N CYS A 171 11.36 -5.68 9.25
CA CYS A 171 12.45 -5.61 10.22
C CYS A 171 13.48 -4.53 9.87
N MET A 172 13.94 -3.78 10.88
CA MET A 172 14.98 -2.75 10.74
C MET A 172 16.29 -3.32 10.14
N GLU A 173 16.54 -4.61 10.39
CA GLU A 173 17.65 -5.41 9.84
C GLU A 173 17.68 -5.48 8.31
N ASN A 174 16.59 -5.10 7.63
CA ASN A 174 16.57 -4.95 6.18
C ASN A 174 17.37 -3.73 5.69
N GLU A 175 17.59 -2.71 6.51
CA GLU A 175 18.34 -1.52 6.09
C GLU A 175 19.77 -1.90 5.69
N GLY A 176 20.13 -1.70 4.42
CA GLY A 176 21.43 -2.11 3.91
C GLY A 176 21.58 -3.61 3.62
N TYR A 177 20.51 -4.40 3.71
CA TYR A 177 20.59 -5.84 3.49
C TYR A 177 20.80 -6.19 2.01
N GLN A 178 21.81 -7.02 1.70
CA GLN A 178 22.18 -7.37 0.33
C GLN A 178 21.03 -8.01 -0.49
N GLY A 179 20.13 -8.73 0.18
CA GLY A 179 19.11 -9.54 -0.47
C GLY A 179 19.57 -10.96 -0.81
N ARG A 180 18.62 -11.75 -1.29
CA ARG A 180 18.80 -13.13 -1.78
C ARG A 180 17.58 -13.50 -2.63
N ILE A 181 17.63 -14.62 -3.34
CA ILE A 181 16.54 -15.05 -4.26
C ILE A 181 15.14 -15.04 -3.59
N ASN A 182 15.07 -15.41 -2.31
CA ASN A 182 13.81 -15.46 -1.54
C ASN A 182 13.58 -14.27 -0.59
N HIS A 183 14.44 -13.24 -0.60
CA HIS A 183 14.31 -12.06 0.26
C HIS A 183 14.83 -10.79 -0.43
N PRO A 184 14.02 -9.73 -0.59
CA PRO A 184 14.38 -8.57 -1.41
C PRO A 184 15.71 -7.90 -1.04
N ALA A 185 16.40 -7.38 -2.06
CA ALA A 185 17.56 -6.52 -1.88
C ALA A 185 17.17 -5.15 -1.31
N ARG A 186 17.99 -4.67 -0.37
CA ARG A 186 17.78 -3.44 0.41
C ARG A 186 19.11 -2.74 0.73
N ALA A 187 20.17 -3.00 -0.04
CA ALA A 187 21.47 -2.36 0.13
C ALA A 187 21.38 -0.82 0.04
N ASN A 188 20.60 -0.32 -0.92
CA ASN A 188 20.25 1.10 -1.11
C ASN A 188 19.05 1.59 -0.26
N HIS A 189 18.51 0.76 0.65
CA HIS A 189 17.35 1.13 1.47
C HIS A 189 17.77 1.89 2.73
N ARG A 190 17.01 2.91 3.12
CA ARG A 190 17.21 3.69 4.35
C ARG A 190 15.87 3.96 5.06
N ILE A 191 15.92 4.02 6.38
CA ILE A 191 14.75 4.21 7.25
C ILE A 191 14.97 5.46 8.11
N ILE A 192 13.97 6.34 8.21
CA ILE A 192 14.01 7.45 9.16
C ILE A 192 13.53 6.95 10.52
N ARG A 193 14.32 7.17 11.56
CA ARG A 193 13.98 6.81 12.95
C ARG A 193 13.15 7.91 13.54
N MET A 194 12.03 7.54 14.14
CA MET A 194 11.11 8.44 14.80
C MET A 194 10.60 7.82 16.10
N LYS A 195 9.85 8.61 16.88
CA LYS A 195 9.14 8.14 18.07
C LYS A 195 7.66 8.37 17.90
N LEU A 196 6.85 7.44 18.42
CA LEU A 196 5.42 7.60 18.58
C LEU A 196 5.14 7.29 20.06
N GLY A 197 4.80 8.32 20.84
CA GLY A 197 4.93 8.26 22.29
C GLY A 197 6.35 7.90 22.73
N ASP A 198 6.46 6.88 23.60
CA ASP A 198 7.75 6.38 24.10
C ASP A 198 8.37 5.28 23.22
N GLU A 199 7.63 4.80 22.21
CA GLU A 199 8.09 3.72 21.34
C GLU A 199 8.98 4.22 20.20
N LYS A 200 9.88 3.34 19.74
CA LYS A 200 10.76 3.61 18.60
C LYS A 200 10.19 3.02 17.33
N TRP A 201 10.06 3.86 16.32
CA TRP A 201 9.47 3.53 15.03
C TRP A 201 10.39 3.93 13.88
N GLY A 202 10.18 3.30 12.71
CA GLY A 202 10.87 3.58 11.46
C GLY A 202 9.90 4.04 10.39
N PHE A 203 10.30 5.02 9.57
CA PHE A 203 9.56 5.51 8.40
C PHE A 203 10.34 5.17 7.12
N GLN A 204 9.66 4.53 6.17
CA GLN A 204 10.18 4.21 4.84
C GLN A 204 9.13 4.38 3.76
N TYR A 205 9.54 4.64 2.52
CA TYR A 205 8.64 4.55 1.37
C TYR A 205 8.42 3.09 0.93
N SER A 206 7.30 2.83 0.25
CA SER A 206 7.10 1.56 -0.44
C SER A 206 7.90 1.56 -1.76
N PRO A 207 8.68 0.50 -2.07
CA PRO A 207 9.44 0.43 -3.31
C PRO A 207 8.54 0.29 -4.55
N TYR A 208 7.33 -0.25 -4.38
CA TYR A 208 6.30 -0.43 -5.40
C TYR A 208 5.04 0.33 -4.95
N ALA A 209 5.11 1.65 -5.04
CA ALA A 209 4.06 2.55 -4.55
C ALA A 209 2.75 2.40 -5.36
N TYR A 210 1.62 2.44 -4.66
CA TYR A 210 0.28 2.40 -5.25
C TYR A 210 -0.25 3.80 -5.58
N PHE A 211 0.24 4.80 -4.88
CA PHE A 211 -0.09 6.21 -5.01
C PHE A 211 1.13 7.06 -4.62
N ASN A 212 1.05 8.38 -4.79
CA ASN A 212 2.17 9.27 -4.52
C ASN A 212 2.63 9.18 -3.05
N GLU A 213 3.95 9.09 -2.84
CA GLU A 213 4.54 9.04 -1.49
C GLU A 213 4.01 7.92 -0.57
N HIS A 214 3.45 6.83 -1.12
CA HIS A 214 3.05 5.64 -0.36
C HIS A 214 4.20 5.17 0.55
N CYS A 215 3.93 5.13 1.85
CA CYS A 215 4.92 4.83 2.88
C CYS A 215 4.43 3.81 3.89
N ILE A 216 5.40 3.29 4.66
CA ILE A 216 5.21 2.33 5.74
C ILE A 216 5.90 2.90 6.98
N ILE A 217 5.18 2.94 8.10
CA ILE A 217 5.69 3.30 9.42
C ILE A 217 5.70 2.03 10.25
N LEU A 218 6.86 1.52 10.63
CA LEU A 218 7.02 0.19 11.21
C LEU A 218 7.61 0.24 12.61
N ASN A 219 7.14 -0.66 13.49
CA ASN A 219 7.69 -0.79 14.82
C ASN A 219 9.14 -1.30 14.70
N THR A 220 10.08 -0.77 15.48
CA THR A 220 11.46 -1.26 15.41
C THR A 220 11.61 -2.68 15.94
N GLU A 221 10.68 -3.14 16.77
CA GLU A 221 10.60 -4.50 17.28
C GLU A 221 9.72 -5.37 16.37
N HIS A 222 10.11 -6.65 16.21
CA HIS A 222 9.31 -7.64 15.48
C HIS A 222 8.22 -8.19 16.40
N VAL A 223 7.15 -7.42 16.55
CA VAL A 223 5.96 -7.79 17.34
C VAL A 223 4.75 -7.86 16.42
N PRO A 224 3.80 -8.78 16.65
CA PRO A 224 2.58 -8.85 15.85
C PRO A 224 1.79 -7.54 15.87
N MET A 225 1.04 -7.33 14.81
CA MET A 225 0.13 -6.20 14.68
C MET A 225 -1.00 -6.28 15.72
N VAL A 226 -1.42 -5.14 16.25
CA VAL A 226 -2.53 -5.03 17.19
C VAL A 226 -3.27 -3.71 16.97
N ILE A 227 -4.59 -3.72 17.17
CA ILE A 227 -5.39 -2.50 17.23
C ILE A 227 -5.79 -2.22 18.68
N SER A 228 -5.24 -1.13 19.23
CA SER A 228 -5.47 -0.69 20.61
C SER A 228 -5.70 0.82 20.70
N LYS A 229 -5.93 1.33 21.91
CA LYS A 229 -5.95 2.77 22.19
C LYS A 229 -4.68 3.47 21.67
N ASP A 230 -3.52 2.82 21.83
CA ASP A 230 -2.24 3.36 21.39
C ASP A 230 -2.18 3.48 19.87
N THR A 231 -2.81 2.57 19.13
CA THR A 231 -2.92 2.68 17.67
C THR A 231 -3.53 4.01 17.24
N PHE A 232 -4.64 4.44 17.86
CA PHE A 232 -5.27 5.72 17.51
C PHE A 232 -4.35 6.91 17.82
N ALA A 233 -3.68 6.89 18.98
CA ALA A 233 -2.74 7.94 19.36
C ALA A 233 -1.56 8.02 18.39
N GLN A 234 -0.97 6.87 18.06
CA GLN A 234 0.15 6.74 17.14
C GLN A 234 -0.19 7.23 15.73
N LEU A 235 -1.37 6.86 15.19
CA LEU A 235 -1.83 7.35 13.89
C LEU A 235 -2.02 8.88 13.87
N LEU A 236 -2.60 9.45 14.93
CA LEU A 236 -2.78 10.90 15.08
C LEU A 236 -1.45 11.64 15.24
N ASP A 237 -0.45 11.03 15.88
CA ASP A 237 0.91 11.57 15.96
C ASP A 237 1.62 11.53 14.61
N ILE A 238 1.45 10.46 13.81
CA ILE A 238 2.03 10.37 12.47
C ILE A 238 1.54 11.52 11.59
N VAL A 239 0.24 11.81 11.56
CA VAL A 239 -0.33 12.89 10.72
C VAL A 239 -0.06 14.29 11.29
N ASP A 240 0.39 14.37 12.54
CA ASP A 240 0.94 15.59 13.13
C ASP A 240 2.39 15.83 12.68
N ILE A 241 3.19 14.75 12.63
CA ILE A 241 4.59 14.75 12.18
C ILE A 241 4.71 14.90 10.67
N PHE A 242 3.79 14.37 9.87
CA PHE A 242 3.88 14.43 8.40
C PHE A 242 2.72 15.25 7.82
N PRO A 243 2.90 16.57 7.63
CA PRO A 243 1.84 17.43 7.09
C PRO A 243 1.34 16.96 5.72
N GLY A 244 0.02 16.85 5.57
CA GLY A 244 -0.62 16.42 4.32
C GLY A 244 -0.68 14.91 4.12
N TYR A 245 -0.12 14.12 5.03
CA TYR A 245 -0.22 12.67 4.98
C TYR A 245 -1.48 12.18 5.68
N PHE A 246 -2.00 11.05 5.21
CA PHE A 246 -2.83 10.16 6.02
C PHE A 246 -1.95 9.09 6.67
N ALA A 247 -2.45 8.48 7.74
CA ALA A 247 -1.88 7.28 8.33
C ALA A 247 -3.00 6.33 8.72
N GLY A 248 -2.85 5.04 8.44
CA GLY A 248 -3.84 4.04 8.83
C GLY A 248 -3.25 2.67 9.07
N SER A 249 -4.06 1.83 9.68
CA SER A 249 -3.71 0.48 10.09
C SER A 249 -4.65 -0.50 9.42
N ASN A 250 -4.13 -1.56 8.80
CA ASN A 250 -4.97 -2.72 8.49
C ASN A 250 -5.52 -3.32 9.80
N SER A 251 -6.55 -4.13 9.72
CA SER A 251 -7.07 -4.87 10.86
C SER A 251 -6.09 -5.95 11.36
N ASP A 252 -6.11 -6.22 12.65
CA ASP A 252 -5.26 -7.21 13.34
C ASP A 252 -5.80 -8.65 13.29
N LEU A 253 -7.02 -8.84 12.78
CA LEU A 253 -7.62 -10.14 12.54
C LEU A 253 -7.34 -10.66 11.11
N PRO A 254 -7.26 -11.99 10.91
CA PRO A 254 -7.18 -12.57 9.57
C PRO A 254 -8.46 -12.28 8.76
N ILE A 255 -8.42 -12.51 7.43
CA ILE A 255 -9.51 -12.32 6.45
C ILE A 255 -9.83 -10.84 6.16
N VAL A 256 -9.69 -9.93 7.12
CA VAL A 256 -10.03 -8.50 6.96
C VAL A 256 -8.89 -7.59 6.45
N GLY A 257 -8.05 -8.09 5.53
CA GLY A 257 -7.16 -7.26 4.71
C GLY A 257 -5.68 -7.14 5.12
N GLY A 258 -5.27 -7.67 6.27
CA GLY A 258 -3.86 -7.66 6.67
C GLY A 258 -3.01 -8.70 5.89
N SER A 259 -1.93 -8.25 5.23
CA SER A 259 -1.00 -9.13 4.49
C SER A 259 0.26 -9.50 5.29
N ILE A 260 0.65 -8.69 6.28
CA ILE A 260 1.78 -8.92 7.19
C ILE A 260 1.32 -8.67 8.62
N LEU A 261 0.74 -9.69 9.25
CA LEU A 261 0.26 -9.59 10.64
C LEU A 261 1.37 -9.81 11.69
N THR A 262 2.54 -10.30 11.26
CA THR A 262 3.63 -10.70 12.15
C THR A 262 4.53 -9.55 12.61
N HIS A 263 4.39 -8.36 12.01
CA HIS A 263 5.18 -7.18 12.33
C HIS A 263 4.27 -5.95 12.34
N ASN A 264 4.15 -5.29 13.49
CA ASN A 264 3.30 -4.12 13.66
C ASN A 264 3.77 -2.93 12.80
N HIS A 265 2.88 -2.44 11.95
CA HIS A 265 3.17 -1.35 11.03
C HIS A 265 1.88 -0.63 10.60
N TYR A 266 2.06 0.61 10.18
CA TYR A 266 1.05 1.46 9.57
C TYR A 266 1.42 1.74 8.12
N GLN A 267 0.39 2.04 7.33
CA GLN A 267 0.53 2.53 5.97
C GLN A 267 0.14 4.01 5.96
N GLY A 268 0.78 4.79 5.09
CA GLY A 268 0.47 6.21 4.96
C GLY A 268 0.97 6.77 3.64
N GLY A 269 0.94 8.09 3.53
CA GLY A 269 1.48 8.83 2.39
C GLY A 269 0.63 10.03 2.04
N HIS A 270 0.99 10.71 0.96
CA HIS A 270 0.35 11.93 0.52
C HIS A 270 -0.56 11.65 -0.69
N HIS A 271 -1.83 11.35 -0.42
CA HIS A 271 -2.83 11.10 -1.45
C HIS A 271 -4.24 11.36 -0.91
N VAL A 272 -5.09 11.98 -1.73
CA VAL A 272 -6.49 12.22 -1.39
C VAL A 272 -7.32 11.05 -1.90
N PHE A 273 -7.91 10.31 -0.96
CA PHE A 273 -8.73 9.14 -1.29
C PHE A 273 -10.21 9.52 -1.50
N PRO A 274 -10.97 8.73 -2.29
CA PRO A 274 -12.41 8.93 -2.44
C PRO A 274 -13.18 9.01 -1.10
N MET A 275 -12.91 8.08 -0.17
CA MET A 275 -13.55 8.07 1.15
C MET A 275 -13.23 9.33 1.98
N GLU A 276 -12.05 9.93 1.79
CA GLU A 276 -11.65 11.13 2.52
C GLU A 276 -12.53 12.34 2.20
N ILE A 277 -12.94 12.48 0.93
CA ILE A 277 -13.77 13.58 0.48
C ILE A 277 -15.27 13.30 0.57
N ALA A 278 -15.65 12.04 0.83
CA ALA A 278 -17.05 11.65 1.03
C ALA A 278 -17.70 12.44 2.17
N GLU A 279 -18.95 12.84 1.95
CA GLU A 279 -19.76 13.58 2.91
C GLU A 279 -20.29 12.67 4.02
N LEU A 280 -20.88 13.27 5.05
CA LEU A 280 -21.57 12.53 6.11
C LEU A 280 -23.04 12.39 5.74
N ASP A 281 -23.61 11.19 5.86
CA ASP A 281 -25.07 11.00 5.76
C ASP A 281 -25.78 11.57 6.99
N ARG A 282 -25.15 11.41 8.15
CA ARG A 282 -25.68 11.78 9.46
C ARG A 282 -24.55 12.25 10.35
N GLU A 283 -24.79 13.33 11.08
CA GLU A 283 -23.89 13.87 12.08
C GLU A 283 -24.56 13.77 13.46
N PHE A 284 -23.78 13.44 14.49
CA PHE A 284 -24.22 13.25 15.86
C PHE A 284 -23.08 13.51 16.85
N HIS A 285 -23.42 13.59 18.14
CA HIS A 285 -22.47 13.74 19.23
C HIS A 285 -22.67 12.60 20.23
N PHE A 286 -21.56 12.08 20.76
CA PHE A 286 -21.61 11.11 21.84
C PHE A 286 -21.64 11.83 23.19
N LYS A 287 -22.36 11.24 24.15
CA LYS A 287 -22.49 11.79 25.49
C LYS A 287 -21.11 11.98 26.13
N GLY A 288 -20.84 13.19 26.58
CA GLY A 288 -19.54 13.54 27.17
C GLY A 288 -18.44 13.82 26.13
N PHE A 289 -18.77 13.89 24.84
CA PHE A 289 -17.90 14.24 23.72
C PHE A 289 -18.51 15.30 22.80
N SER A 290 -19.16 16.31 23.37
CA SER A 290 -19.76 17.42 22.61
C SER A 290 -18.73 18.29 21.85
N ASP A 291 -17.44 18.14 22.17
CA ASP A 291 -16.29 18.74 21.50
C ASP A 291 -15.73 17.91 20.33
N VAL A 292 -16.34 16.74 20.05
CA VAL A 292 -16.00 15.86 18.94
C VAL A 292 -17.19 15.71 18.02
N THR A 293 -17.07 16.17 16.78
CA THR A 293 -18.08 15.88 15.75
C THR A 293 -17.92 14.43 15.31
N ALA A 294 -19.01 13.65 15.36
CA ALA A 294 -19.05 12.29 14.86
C ALA A 294 -20.10 12.16 13.74
N GLY A 295 -19.91 11.22 12.81
CA GLY A 295 -20.93 10.94 11.81
C GLY A 295 -20.67 9.69 11.00
N ILE A 296 -21.71 9.23 10.31
CA ILE A 296 -21.64 8.13 9.35
C ILE A 296 -21.26 8.71 7.99
N VAL A 297 -20.18 8.19 7.40
CA VAL A 297 -19.74 8.60 6.06
C VAL A 297 -20.65 7.99 5.00
N ASN A 298 -21.03 8.77 3.98
CA ASN A 298 -21.71 8.28 2.79
C ASN A 298 -20.76 7.42 1.96
N TRP A 299 -20.57 6.18 2.38
CA TRP A 299 -19.58 5.25 1.85
C TRP A 299 -20.13 3.81 1.86
N PRO A 300 -19.68 2.91 0.96
CA PRO A 300 -20.17 1.54 0.93
C PRO A 300 -19.85 0.75 2.21
N MET A 301 -18.69 1.05 2.81
CA MET A 301 -18.25 0.44 4.07
C MET A 301 -18.87 1.17 5.27
N SER A 302 -18.97 0.49 6.41
CA SER A 302 -19.50 1.06 7.65
C SER A 302 -18.43 1.89 8.37
N VAL A 303 -18.46 3.21 8.16
CA VAL A 303 -17.44 4.14 8.67
C VAL A 303 -18.05 5.17 9.60
N ILE A 304 -17.48 5.27 10.81
CA ILE A 304 -17.72 6.39 11.73
C ILE A 304 -16.53 7.35 11.61
N ARG A 305 -16.79 8.59 11.21
CA ARG A 305 -15.78 9.65 11.13
C ARG A 305 -15.85 10.54 12.36
N LEU A 306 -14.72 10.73 13.03
CA LEU A 306 -14.56 11.63 14.16
C LEU A 306 -13.71 12.84 13.77
N ARG A 307 -14.07 14.03 14.23
CA ARG A 307 -13.31 15.28 14.00
C ARG A 307 -13.19 16.09 15.29
N SER A 308 -11.97 16.53 15.61
CA SER A 308 -11.72 17.47 16.70
C SER A 308 -10.38 18.18 16.55
N ALA A 309 -10.21 19.29 17.25
CA ALA A 309 -8.90 19.92 17.42
C ALA A 309 -8.05 19.19 18.46
N ASP A 310 -8.67 18.44 19.38
CA ASP A 310 -7.99 17.71 20.44
C ASP A 310 -7.80 16.23 20.08
N LYS A 311 -6.55 15.82 19.89
CA LYS A 311 -6.18 14.43 19.59
C LYS A 311 -6.60 13.47 20.71
N ASN A 312 -6.44 13.86 21.97
CA ASN A 312 -6.70 12.97 23.10
C ASN A 312 -8.18 12.61 23.18
N ARG A 313 -9.06 13.57 22.87
CA ARG A 313 -10.51 13.38 22.81
C ARG A 313 -10.93 12.41 21.71
N LEU A 314 -10.28 12.49 20.54
CA LEU A 314 -10.45 11.50 19.47
C LEU A 314 -10.00 10.11 19.89
N VAL A 315 -8.83 9.99 20.55
CA VAL A 315 -8.31 8.70 21.03
C VAL A 315 -9.24 8.06 22.06
N GLU A 316 -9.74 8.83 23.02
CA GLU A 316 -10.68 8.36 24.04
C GLU A 316 -11.97 7.82 23.41
N LEU A 317 -12.60 8.61 22.54
CA LEU A 317 -13.85 8.21 21.89
C LEU A 317 -13.66 7.02 20.93
N ALA A 318 -12.57 7.01 20.16
CA ALA A 318 -12.26 5.90 19.28
C ALA A 318 -12.07 4.59 20.03
N GLU A 319 -11.43 4.62 21.21
CA GLU A 319 -11.31 3.45 22.07
C GLU A 319 -12.66 3.03 22.66
N THR A 320 -13.52 3.98 23.05
CA THR A 320 -14.89 3.66 23.48
C THR A 320 -15.68 2.95 22.38
N ILE A 321 -15.64 3.46 21.14
CA ILE A 321 -16.30 2.84 19.98
C ILE A 321 -15.70 1.46 19.69
N ARG A 322 -14.37 1.31 19.71
CA ARG A 322 -13.70 0.04 19.42
C ARG A 322 -14.06 -1.04 20.45
N LEU A 323 -14.06 -0.70 21.74
CA LEU A 323 -14.43 -1.63 22.81
C LEU A 323 -15.91 -2.02 22.73
N ALA A 324 -16.80 -1.07 22.44
CA ALA A 324 -18.20 -1.37 22.23
C ALA A 324 -18.41 -2.28 21.00
N TRP A 325 -17.74 -1.96 19.87
CA TRP A 325 -17.82 -2.76 18.65
C TRP A 325 -17.38 -4.20 18.87
N ARG A 326 -16.25 -4.39 19.58
CA ARG A 326 -15.66 -5.70 19.84
C ARG A 326 -16.66 -6.70 20.41
N ASP A 327 -17.56 -6.23 21.27
CA ASP A 327 -18.46 -7.09 22.06
C ASP A 327 -19.93 -6.98 21.58
N TYR A 328 -20.20 -6.25 20.50
CA TYR A 328 -21.55 -6.01 19.97
C TYR A 328 -22.00 -7.12 19.02
N SER A 329 -23.22 -7.65 19.19
CA SER A 329 -23.86 -8.54 18.21
C SER A 329 -25.25 -8.02 17.86
N ASP A 330 -25.67 -8.27 16.62
CA ASP A 330 -27.02 -7.97 16.13
C ASP A 330 -27.43 -9.02 15.09
N ASP A 331 -28.08 -10.09 15.57
CA ASP A 331 -28.59 -11.21 14.77
C ASP A 331 -29.50 -10.75 13.63
N SER A 332 -30.14 -9.58 13.74
CA SER A 332 -31.01 -9.09 12.68
C SER A 332 -30.26 -8.77 11.39
N VAL A 333 -28.96 -8.49 11.46
CA VAL A 333 -28.11 -8.11 10.31
C VAL A 333 -26.84 -8.97 10.20
N ASP A 334 -26.85 -10.15 10.82
CA ASP A 334 -25.74 -11.12 10.78
C ASP A 334 -24.42 -10.56 11.34
N VAL A 335 -24.52 -9.71 12.37
CA VAL A 335 -23.35 -9.15 13.08
C VAL A 335 -23.07 -10.01 14.31
N VAL A 336 -21.92 -10.68 14.34
CA VAL A 336 -21.61 -11.69 15.35
C VAL A 336 -20.24 -11.43 15.96
N ALA A 337 -20.21 -10.93 17.20
CA ALA A 337 -18.94 -10.66 17.89
C ALA A 337 -18.08 -11.90 18.14
N TYR A 338 -18.70 -13.07 18.38
CA TYR A 338 -18.02 -14.30 18.78
C TYR A 338 -18.63 -15.59 18.21
N THR A 339 -17.77 -16.51 17.77
CA THR A 339 -18.11 -17.93 17.59
C THR A 339 -17.37 -18.77 18.64
N GLY A 340 -18.10 -19.21 19.66
CA GLY A 340 -17.48 -19.77 20.87
C GLY A 340 -16.61 -18.72 21.55
N ASP A 341 -15.32 -19.00 21.71
CA ASP A 341 -14.34 -18.06 22.30
C ASP A 341 -13.58 -17.23 21.24
N THR A 342 -13.88 -17.41 19.95
CA THR A 342 -13.16 -16.72 18.86
C THR A 342 -13.81 -15.36 18.58
N PRO A 343 -13.12 -14.23 18.80
CA PRO A 343 -13.64 -12.91 18.45
C PRO A 343 -13.58 -12.66 16.94
N HIS A 344 -14.55 -11.91 16.42
CA HIS A 344 -14.65 -11.59 14.99
C HIS A 344 -14.50 -10.11 14.65
N HIS A 345 -14.66 -9.25 15.64
CA HIS A 345 -14.72 -7.81 15.42
C HIS A 345 -13.38 -7.11 15.62
N THR A 346 -13.10 -6.17 14.73
CA THR A 346 -11.96 -5.26 14.79
C THR A 346 -12.29 -3.99 14.00
N VAL A 347 -11.35 -3.06 13.90
CA VAL A 347 -11.51 -1.82 13.15
C VAL A 347 -10.31 -1.55 12.26
N THR A 348 -10.54 -0.85 11.15
CA THR A 348 -9.49 -0.27 10.32
C THR A 348 -9.48 1.24 10.57
N PRO A 349 -8.56 1.76 11.43
CA PRO A 349 -8.46 3.18 11.71
C PRO A 349 -7.62 3.92 10.68
N ILE A 350 -8.09 5.11 10.29
CA ILE A 350 -7.39 6.01 9.37
C ILE A 350 -7.43 7.43 9.93
N ALA A 351 -6.26 7.97 10.25
CA ALA A 351 -6.08 9.35 10.67
C ALA A 351 -5.64 10.24 9.51
N ARG A 352 -6.03 11.51 9.57
CA ARG A 352 -5.53 12.60 8.71
C ARG A 352 -5.75 13.96 9.37
N LYS A 353 -5.17 15.01 8.80
CA LYS A 353 -5.49 16.40 9.14
C LYS A 353 -6.19 17.09 7.99
N ARG A 354 -7.35 17.69 8.26
CA ARG A 354 -8.13 18.40 7.25
C ARG A 354 -8.66 19.71 7.81
N ARG A 355 -8.40 20.81 7.10
CA ARG A 355 -8.86 22.17 7.48
C ARG A 355 -8.49 22.56 8.92
N GLY A 356 -7.31 22.14 9.38
CA GLY A 356 -6.80 22.45 10.72
C GLY A 356 -7.31 21.54 11.85
N LEU A 357 -8.20 20.59 11.56
CA LEU A 357 -8.69 19.60 12.52
C LEU A 357 -8.05 18.24 12.28
N PHE A 358 -7.94 17.46 13.34
CA PHE A 358 -7.68 16.03 13.25
C PHE A 358 -8.96 15.32 12.87
N GLU A 359 -8.84 14.34 11.98
CA GLU A 359 -9.92 13.46 11.55
C GLU A 359 -9.47 12.02 11.73
N LEU A 360 -10.36 11.19 12.30
CA LEU A 360 -10.14 9.76 12.51
C LEU A 360 -11.35 9.00 11.99
N ASP A 361 -11.16 8.27 10.89
CA ASP A 361 -12.15 7.34 10.36
C ASP A 361 -11.97 5.98 11.03
N ILE A 362 -13.06 5.44 11.57
CA ILE A 362 -13.14 4.12 12.19
C ILE A 362 -14.02 3.26 11.30
N VAL A 363 -13.41 2.40 10.50
CA VAL A 363 -14.14 1.46 9.67
C VAL A 363 -14.38 0.18 10.47
N LEU A 364 -15.64 -0.16 10.70
CA LEU A 364 -16.03 -1.38 11.42
C LEU A 364 -15.78 -2.59 10.54
N ARG A 365 -15.15 -3.63 11.10
CA ARG A 365 -14.78 -4.86 10.40
C ARG A 365 -15.25 -6.07 11.21
N ASP A 366 -15.64 -7.09 10.47
CA ASP A 366 -16.04 -8.39 10.98
C ASP A 366 -15.46 -9.46 10.05
N ASN A 367 -14.84 -10.49 10.62
CA ASN A 367 -14.16 -11.56 9.90
C ASN A 367 -14.84 -12.93 10.01
N HIS A 368 -16.05 -13.01 10.57
CA HIS A 368 -16.74 -14.28 10.72
C HIS A 368 -17.08 -14.90 9.37
N THR A 369 -17.19 -16.22 9.37
CA THR A 369 -17.46 -17.03 8.17
C THR A 369 -18.68 -17.90 8.41
N THR A 370 -19.33 -18.30 7.32
CA THR A 370 -20.42 -19.27 7.34
C THR A 370 -20.16 -20.36 6.30
N ALA A 371 -20.99 -21.41 6.29
CA ALA A 371 -20.90 -22.43 5.25
C ALA A 371 -21.19 -21.87 3.84
N GLU A 372 -22.02 -20.82 3.75
CA GLU A 372 -22.31 -20.11 2.50
C GLU A 372 -21.16 -19.17 2.10
N PHE A 373 -20.56 -18.50 3.09
CA PHE A 373 -19.45 -17.54 2.88
C PHE A 373 -18.19 -17.99 3.62
N PRO A 374 -17.48 -19.02 3.10
CA PRO A 374 -16.28 -19.56 3.74
C PRO A 374 -15.09 -18.59 3.72
N ASP A 375 -15.08 -17.65 2.75
CA ASP A 375 -14.06 -16.60 2.64
C ASP A 375 -14.36 -15.39 3.54
N GLY A 376 -15.50 -15.38 4.25
CA GLY A 376 -15.96 -14.28 5.11
C GLY A 376 -17.32 -13.74 4.66
N VAL A 377 -18.23 -13.50 5.61
CA VAL A 377 -19.54 -12.90 5.31
C VAL A 377 -19.39 -11.48 4.75
N TYR A 378 -18.44 -10.72 5.30
CA TYR A 378 -18.10 -9.36 4.89
C TYR A 378 -16.82 -9.32 4.06
N HIS A 379 -16.80 -10.10 2.98
CA HIS A 379 -15.69 -10.23 2.03
C HIS A 379 -16.25 -10.32 0.60
N PRO A 380 -15.48 -9.99 -0.47
CA PRO A 380 -15.92 -10.17 -1.86
C PRO A 380 -16.49 -11.56 -2.17
N HIS A 381 -17.74 -11.59 -2.62
CA HIS A 381 -18.46 -12.82 -2.96
C HIS A 381 -18.06 -13.36 -4.33
N ALA A 382 -18.35 -14.64 -4.57
CA ALA A 382 -17.81 -15.39 -5.71
C ALA A 382 -18.07 -14.73 -7.09
N ASP A 383 -19.20 -14.02 -7.24
CA ASP A 383 -19.61 -13.36 -8.46
C ASP A 383 -18.75 -12.14 -8.83
N VAL A 384 -18.04 -11.53 -7.88
CA VAL A 384 -17.13 -10.39 -8.12
C VAL A 384 -15.64 -10.76 -8.11
N GLN A 385 -15.32 -12.00 -7.69
CA GLN A 385 -13.94 -12.48 -7.57
C GLN A 385 -13.18 -12.56 -8.91
N HIS A 386 -13.88 -12.52 -10.04
CA HIS A 386 -13.23 -12.46 -11.34
C HIS A 386 -12.40 -11.18 -11.53
N ILE A 387 -12.82 -10.05 -10.94
CA ILE A 387 -12.05 -8.80 -10.88
C ILE A 387 -11.18 -8.76 -9.61
N LYS A 388 -11.78 -8.93 -8.43
CA LYS A 388 -11.09 -8.75 -7.16
C LYS A 388 -11.41 -9.89 -6.20
N LYS A 389 -10.45 -10.81 -6.03
CA LYS A 389 -10.59 -11.95 -5.12
C LYS A 389 -9.90 -11.72 -3.78
N GLU A 390 -8.81 -10.97 -3.77
CA GLU A 390 -8.01 -10.79 -2.55
C GLU A 390 -8.72 -9.85 -1.57
N ASN A 391 -8.40 -10.02 -0.29
CA ASN A 391 -8.96 -9.23 0.82
C ASN A 391 -8.88 -7.73 0.58
N ILE A 392 -9.87 -7.02 1.13
CA ILE A 392 -9.97 -5.56 1.11
C ILE A 392 -9.11 -4.99 2.24
N GLY A 393 -7.96 -4.46 1.86
CA GLY A 393 -7.00 -3.81 2.75
C GLY A 393 -7.31 -2.32 2.93
N LEU A 394 -6.49 -1.65 3.74
CA LEU A 394 -6.63 -0.23 4.08
C LEU A 394 -6.85 0.68 2.85
N ILE A 395 -6.11 0.44 1.77
CA ILE A 395 -6.11 1.30 0.57
C ILE A 395 -7.42 1.13 -0.20
N GLU A 396 -7.87 -0.11 -0.38
CA GLU A 396 -9.14 -0.41 -1.02
C GLU A 396 -10.33 0.12 -0.22
N VAL A 397 -10.30 0.00 1.12
CA VAL A 397 -11.32 0.56 2.01
C VAL A 397 -11.55 2.05 1.74
N MET A 398 -10.47 2.79 1.45
CA MET A 398 -10.55 4.22 1.17
C MET A 398 -10.98 4.55 -0.28
N GLY A 399 -11.17 3.55 -1.15
CA GLY A 399 -11.70 3.73 -2.51
C GLY A 399 -10.67 3.68 -3.63
N LEU A 400 -9.45 3.19 -3.38
CA LEU A 400 -8.45 2.91 -4.43
C LEU A 400 -8.31 1.40 -4.63
N ALA A 401 -8.86 0.86 -5.73
CA ALA A 401 -8.74 -0.55 -6.07
C ALA A 401 -7.33 -0.89 -6.56
N ILE A 402 -6.68 -1.85 -5.89
CA ILE A 402 -5.42 -2.42 -6.36
C ILE A 402 -5.71 -3.75 -7.06
N LEU A 403 -5.68 -3.74 -8.38
CA LEU A 403 -6.02 -4.85 -9.25
C LEU A 403 -4.78 -5.62 -9.74
N PRO A 404 -4.87 -6.95 -9.92
CA PRO A 404 -3.74 -7.78 -10.33
C PRO A 404 -3.33 -7.58 -11.80
N PRO A 405 -2.04 -7.78 -12.15
CA PRO A 405 -1.51 -7.60 -13.51
C PRO A 405 -2.31 -8.29 -14.62
N ARG A 406 -2.80 -9.52 -14.35
CA ARG A 406 -3.56 -10.34 -15.31
C ARG A 406 -4.73 -9.60 -15.96
N LEU A 407 -5.36 -8.69 -15.22
CA LEU A 407 -6.55 -7.98 -15.70
C LEU A 407 -6.24 -7.05 -16.87
N LYS A 408 -4.99 -6.63 -17.08
CA LYS A 408 -4.65 -5.85 -18.28
C LYS A 408 -5.03 -6.61 -19.55
N ASP A 409 -4.59 -7.86 -19.66
CA ASP A 409 -4.77 -8.64 -20.88
C ASP A 409 -6.17 -9.28 -20.89
N GLU A 410 -6.67 -9.73 -19.74
CA GLU A 410 -8.03 -10.28 -19.63
C GLU A 410 -9.12 -9.26 -19.98
N LEU A 411 -9.01 -8.00 -19.54
CA LEU A 411 -9.99 -6.97 -19.89
C LEU A 411 -9.95 -6.62 -21.39
N SER A 412 -8.78 -6.70 -22.03
CA SER A 412 -8.68 -6.58 -23.49
C SER A 412 -9.42 -7.73 -24.21
N GLU A 413 -9.35 -8.96 -23.69
CA GLU A 413 -10.14 -10.07 -24.24
C GLU A 413 -11.65 -9.89 -24.01
N VAL A 414 -12.05 -9.30 -22.88
CA VAL A 414 -13.44 -8.89 -22.66
C VAL A 414 -13.88 -7.85 -23.69
N GLU A 415 -13.09 -6.82 -23.97
CA GLU A 415 -13.41 -5.81 -24.99
C GLU A 415 -13.63 -6.45 -26.38
N LYS A 416 -12.74 -7.35 -26.80
CA LYS A 416 -12.89 -8.11 -28.06
C LYS A 416 -14.16 -8.95 -28.07
N TYR A 417 -14.45 -9.65 -26.98
CA TYR A 417 -15.67 -10.43 -26.82
C TYR A 417 -16.92 -9.54 -26.98
N LEU A 418 -16.94 -8.38 -26.32
CA LEU A 418 -18.03 -7.42 -26.38
C LEU A 418 -18.28 -6.87 -27.79
N LEU A 419 -17.22 -6.74 -28.60
CA LEU A 419 -17.28 -6.33 -30.02
C LEU A 419 -17.62 -7.47 -31.00
N ASN A 420 -17.89 -8.69 -30.51
CA ASN A 420 -18.07 -9.90 -31.32
C ASN A 420 -16.86 -10.20 -32.23
N GLN A 421 -15.65 -9.86 -31.77
CA GLN A 421 -14.39 -10.20 -32.42
C GLN A 421 -13.87 -11.54 -31.88
N TYR A 422 -12.92 -12.14 -32.60
CA TYR A 422 -12.17 -13.28 -32.08
C TYR A 422 -11.46 -12.87 -30.78
N ASN A 423 -11.58 -13.71 -29.75
CA ASN A 423 -11.09 -13.45 -28.40
C ASN A 423 -10.80 -14.77 -27.69
N GLU A 424 -9.99 -14.69 -26.64
CA GLU A 424 -9.66 -15.77 -25.72
C GLU A 424 -10.16 -15.45 -24.30
N ILE A 425 -11.40 -14.93 -24.19
CA ILE A 425 -11.98 -14.57 -22.89
C ILE A 425 -12.00 -15.76 -21.93
N ALA A 426 -11.52 -15.55 -20.71
CA ALA A 426 -11.60 -16.54 -19.65
C ALA A 426 -13.07 -16.82 -19.25
N ASP A 427 -13.40 -18.08 -18.98
CA ASP A 427 -14.78 -18.51 -18.71
C ASP A 427 -15.45 -17.72 -17.57
N TYR A 428 -14.69 -17.40 -16.53
CA TYR A 428 -15.18 -16.66 -15.35
C TYR A 428 -15.49 -15.18 -15.63
N HIS A 429 -15.23 -14.66 -16.83
CA HIS A 429 -15.66 -13.33 -17.25
C HIS A 429 -16.91 -13.33 -18.14
N LYS A 430 -17.33 -14.50 -18.65
CA LYS A 430 -18.36 -14.60 -19.68
C LYS A 430 -19.71 -14.10 -19.21
N ASP A 431 -20.18 -14.54 -18.05
CA ASP A 431 -21.49 -14.12 -17.51
C ASP A 431 -21.55 -12.60 -17.30
N TRP A 432 -20.47 -12.02 -16.78
CA TRP A 432 -20.33 -10.58 -16.64
C TRP A 432 -20.35 -9.86 -17.99
N ALA A 433 -19.58 -10.33 -18.97
CA ALA A 433 -19.54 -9.77 -20.31
C ALA A 433 -20.89 -9.88 -21.05
N ASP A 434 -21.59 -11.00 -20.91
CA ASP A 434 -22.93 -11.20 -21.48
C ASP A 434 -23.96 -10.26 -20.87
N ASN A 435 -23.86 -10.01 -19.56
CA ASN A 435 -24.71 -9.03 -18.90
C ASN A 435 -24.43 -7.60 -19.36
N ILE A 436 -23.16 -7.25 -19.67
CA ILE A 436 -22.82 -5.96 -20.30
C ILE A 436 -23.47 -5.85 -21.69
N LYS A 437 -23.37 -6.88 -22.54
CA LYS A 437 -23.98 -6.88 -23.88
C LYS A 437 -25.49 -6.68 -23.86
N LYS A 438 -26.18 -7.19 -22.83
CA LYS A 438 -27.65 -7.09 -22.73
C LYS A 438 -28.15 -5.69 -22.37
N ARG A 439 -27.34 -4.87 -21.70
CA ARG A 439 -27.76 -3.57 -21.13
C ARG A 439 -27.19 -2.34 -21.83
N THR A 440 -26.15 -2.50 -22.63
CA THR A 440 -25.42 -1.38 -23.24
C THR A 440 -25.23 -1.62 -24.73
N ASP A 441 -25.37 -0.57 -25.55
CA ASP A 441 -24.96 -0.60 -26.94
C ASP A 441 -23.44 -0.40 -27.04
N ILE A 442 -22.74 -1.36 -27.65
CA ILE A 442 -21.28 -1.45 -27.59
C ILE A 442 -20.71 -1.21 -28.98
N THR A 443 -19.79 -0.23 -29.07
CA THR A 443 -19.08 0.10 -30.29
C THR A 443 -17.58 0.07 -30.04
N ALA A 444 -16.79 -0.01 -31.12
CA ALA A 444 -15.33 0.06 -31.03
C ALA A 444 -14.82 1.37 -30.40
N LYS A 445 -15.62 2.44 -30.39
CA LYS A 445 -15.28 3.72 -29.78
C LYS A 445 -15.63 3.79 -28.29
N SER A 446 -16.61 3.01 -27.82
CA SER A 446 -17.12 3.08 -26.45
C SER A 446 -16.69 1.91 -25.56
N VAL A 447 -16.30 0.77 -26.15
CA VAL A 447 -16.07 -0.47 -25.40
C VAL A 447 -15.07 -0.34 -24.26
N HIS A 448 -13.96 0.38 -24.49
CA HIS A 448 -12.90 0.54 -23.49
C HIS A 448 -13.42 1.25 -22.23
N ASN A 449 -14.12 2.37 -22.41
CA ASN A 449 -14.69 3.13 -21.29
C ASN A 449 -15.79 2.35 -20.60
N ILE A 450 -16.64 1.63 -21.36
CA ILE A 450 -17.67 0.75 -20.79
C ILE A 450 -17.02 -0.31 -19.89
N VAL A 451 -15.97 -0.98 -20.35
CA VAL A 451 -15.28 -1.99 -19.54
C VAL A 451 -14.66 -1.37 -18.28
N GLN A 452 -14.04 -0.19 -18.37
CA GLN A 452 -13.52 0.52 -17.20
C GLN A 452 -14.62 0.89 -16.19
N GLU A 453 -15.75 1.41 -16.66
CA GLU A 453 -16.91 1.71 -15.81
C GLU A 453 -17.46 0.47 -15.13
N GLU A 454 -17.52 -0.65 -15.85
CA GLU A 454 -18.02 -1.92 -15.33
C GLU A 454 -17.07 -2.54 -14.31
N VAL A 455 -15.76 -2.42 -14.49
CA VAL A 455 -14.77 -2.75 -13.45
C VAL A 455 -14.99 -1.90 -12.21
N GLY A 456 -15.27 -0.61 -12.39
CA GLY A 456 -15.66 0.31 -11.32
C GLY A 456 -16.86 -0.15 -10.51
N LYS A 457 -17.94 -0.53 -11.21
CA LYS A 457 -19.16 -1.05 -10.57
C LYS A 457 -18.91 -2.33 -9.79
N VAL A 458 -18.12 -3.25 -10.35
CA VAL A 458 -17.72 -4.48 -9.64
C VAL A 458 -16.92 -4.14 -8.37
N PHE A 459 -16.01 -3.17 -8.41
CA PHE A 459 -15.26 -2.76 -7.23
C PHE A 459 -16.12 -2.05 -6.17
N VAL A 460 -17.09 -1.23 -6.57
CA VAL A 460 -18.07 -0.67 -5.63
C VAL A 460 -18.84 -1.80 -4.94
N ARG A 461 -19.30 -2.79 -5.70
CA ARG A 461 -19.99 -3.95 -5.13
C ARG A 461 -19.11 -4.73 -4.14
N VAL A 462 -17.84 -4.90 -4.46
CA VAL A 462 -16.82 -5.48 -3.57
C VAL A 462 -16.74 -4.74 -2.23
N LEU A 463 -16.82 -3.40 -2.23
CA LEU A 463 -16.85 -2.61 -0.99
C LEU A 463 -18.19 -2.75 -0.24
N GLU A 464 -19.31 -2.88 -0.96
CA GLU A 464 -20.64 -3.12 -0.37
C GLU A 464 -20.74 -4.51 0.28
N ASP A 465 -20.11 -5.53 -0.32
CA ASP A 465 -20.00 -6.87 0.28
C ASP A 465 -19.18 -6.81 1.59
N ALA A 466 -18.08 -6.05 1.59
CA ALA A 466 -17.20 -5.87 2.76
C ALA A 466 -17.74 -4.92 3.84
N GLY A 467 -18.77 -4.13 3.55
CA GLY A 467 -19.45 -3.28 4.53
C GLY A 467 -20.32 -4.10 5.48
N VAL A 468 -20.10 -3.96 6.79
CA VAL A 468 -20.85 -4.67 7.84
C VAL A 468 -22.34 -4.32 7.78
N TYR A 469 -22.65 -3.03 7.92
CA TYR A 469 -23.98 -2.49 7.77
C TYR A 469 -24.25 -2.10 6.32
N LYS A 470 -25.14 -2.83 5.67
CA LYS A 470 -25.52 -2.59 4.28
C LYS A 470 -26.19 -1.23 4.12
N ARG A 471 -26.11 -0.68 2.90
CA ARG A 471 -26.63 0.64 2.53
C ARG A 471 -28.13 0.65 2.22
N ASP A 472 -28.85 -0.34 2.71
CA ASP A 472 -30.31 -0.41 2.70
C ASP A 472 -30.92 0.10 4.03
N GLU A 473 -32.24 0.25 4.08
CA GLU A 473 -32.94 0.77 5.27
C GLU A 473 -32.64 -0.06 6.53
N LYS A 474 -32.57 -1.39 6.38
CA LYS A 474 -32.35 -2.33 7.48
C LYS A 474 -30.95 -2.18 8.06
N GLY A 475 -29.94 -2.16 7.20
CA GLY A 475 -28.54 -2.00 7.58
C GLY A 475 -28.26 -0.63 8.20
N GLN A 476 -28.81 0.46 7.63
CA GLN A 476 -28.63 1.80 8.21
C GLN A 476 -29.35 1.96 9.56
N ALA A 477 -30.53 1.35 9.74
CA ALA A 477 -31.20 1.32 11.04
C ALA A 477 -30.38 0.51 12.06
N ALA A 478 -29.77 -0.61 11.66
CA ALA A 478 -28.90 -1.40 12.52
C ALA A 478 -27.60 -0.67 12.89
N PHE A 479 -27.02 0.07 11.95
CA PHE A 479 -25.83 0.88 12.23
C PHE A 479 -26.14 1.94 13.29
N MET A 480 -27.29 2.61 13.18
CA MET A 480 -27.71 3.57 14.22
C MET A 480 -27.95 2.91 15.57
N ARG A 481 -28.52 1.70 15.65
CA ARG A 481 -28.64 0.99 16.94
C ARG A 481 -27.29 0.74 17.60
N PHE A 482 -26.26 0.38 16.81
CA PHE A 482 -24.91 0.27 17.34
C PHE A 482 -24.40 1.62 17.84
N VAL A 483 -24.52 2.68 17.04
CA VAL A 483 -24.11 4.03 17.45
C VAL A 483 -24.84 4.47 18.74
N ASP A 484 -26.13 4.24 18.84
CA ASP A 484 -26.95 4.53 20.03
C ASP A 484 -26.43 3.74 21.24
N SER A 485 -26.04 2.48 21.05
CA SER A 485 -25.52 1.62 22.12
C SER A 485 -24.19 2.11 22.70
N VAL A 486 -23.40 2.85 21.93
CA VAL A 486 -22.16 3.51 22.41
C VAL A 486 -22.49 4.72 23.29
N GLY A 487 -23.65 5.35 23.08
CA GLY A 487 -24.20 6.42 23.93
C GLY A 487 -24.22 7.79 23.26
N LEU A 488 -25.24 8.05 22.46
CA LEU A 488 -25.51 9.38 21.90
C LEU A 488 -25.98 10.37 22.99
N GLU A 489 -25.76 11.67 22.74
CA GLU A 489 -26.27 12.77 23.57
C GLU A 489 -27.77 13.00 23.43
#